data_AF-A0A380KQB1-F1
#
_entry.id   AF-A0A380KQB1-F1
#
_cell.length_a   1.000
_cell.length_b   1.000
_cell.length_c   1.000
_cell.angle_alpha   90.00
_cell.angle_beta   90.00
_cell.angle_gamma   90.00
#
_symmetry.space_group_name_H-M   'P 1'
#
loop_
_entity.id
_entity.type
_entity.pdbx_description
1 polymer ?
#
loop_
_entity_poly.entity_id
_entity_poly.type
_entity_poly.pdbx_seq_one_letter_code
_entity_poly.pdbx_strand_id
1 'polypeptide(L)'
;MYHLPLFIVENGFGAIDQVEEDGMVNDDYRIDYLGAHIKEMIKAVDENGVDLMGYTPWGCIDLISATTGEMRKRCGFIYVDKDDEGNGTYKRTPKLSFD
;
A
#
# COMPACT_ATOMS: atom_id res chain seq x y z
N MET A 1 30.09 -3.80 -9.43
CA MET A 1 28.82 -3.51 -8.74
C MET A 1 28.36 -2.13 -9.18
N TYR A 2 27.06 -1.82 -9.22
CA TYR A 2 26.57 -0.59 -9.85
C TYR A 2 26.91 0.71 -9.08
N HIS A 3 26.99 0.68 -7.75
CA HIS A 3 27.38 1.83 -6.90
C HIS A 3 26.57 3.11 -7.14
N LEU A 4 25.26 2.97 -7.37
CA LEU A 4 24.34 4.09 -7.55
C LEU A 4 23.36 4.17 -6.37
N PRO A 5 22.82 5.37 -6.08
CA PRO A 5 21.70 5.53 -5.17
C PRO A 5 20.49 4.71 -5.63
N LEU A 6 19.69 4.25 -4.68
CA LEU A 6 18.47 3.47 -4.92
C LEU A 6 17.24 4.29 -4.56
N PHE A 7 16.11 3.95 -5.18
CA PHE A 7 14.79 4.47 -4.82
C PHE A 7 13.80 3.30 -4.87
N ILE A 8 13.21 2.95 -3.73
CA ILE A 8 12.13 1.95 -3.70
C ILE A 8 10.84 2.64 -4.12
N VAL A 9 10.58 2.63 -5.43
CA VAL A 9 9.42 3.33 -6.01
C VAL A 9 8.12 2.55 -5.89
N GLU A 10 8.18 1.26 -5.56
CA GLU A 10 7.01 0.41 -5.34
C GLU A 10 7.27 -0.61 -4.24
N ASN A 11 6.36 -0.69 -3.27
CA ASN A 11 6.19 -1.80 -2.34
C ASN A 11 4.76 -1.78 -1.81
N GLY A 12 4.08 -2.93 -1.72
CA GLY A 12 2.69 -2.93 -1.29
C GLY A 12 2.08 -4.31 -1.14
N PHE A 13 0.94 -4.37 -0.45
CA PHE A 13 0.23 -5.59 -0.15
C PHE A 13 -1.19 -5.55 -0.68
N GLY A 14 -1.45 -6.37 -1.71
CA GLY A 14 -2.77 -6.53 -2.31
C GLY A 14 -3.59 -7.54 -1.52
N ALA A 15 -4.66 -7.07 -0.90
CA ALA A 15 -5.57 -7.88 -0.08
C ALA A 15 -7.03 -7.49 -0.36
N ILE A 16 -7.95 -8.34 0.09
CA ILE A 16 -9.38 -8.04 0.09
C ILE A 16 -9.69 -7.31 1.38
N ASP A 17 -10.22 -6.09 1.27
CA ASP A 17 -10.63 -5.30 2.42
C ASP A 17 -12.13 -5.50 2.71
N GLN A 18 -12.51 -5.38 3.98
CA GLN A 18 -13.89 -5.28 4.44
C GLN A 18 -14.11 -3.92 5.08
N VAL A 19 -15.24 -3.30 4.77
CA VAL A 19 -15.65 -2.02 5.38
C VAL A 19 -16.50 -2.35 6.59
N GLU A 20 -16.09 -1.86 7.76
CA GLU A 20 -16.79 -2.05 9.03
C GLU A 20 -18.05 -1.18 9.12
N GLU A 21 -18.87 -1.38 10.16
CA GLU A 21 -20.13 -0.63 10.36
C GLU A 21 -19.93 0.89 10.49
N ASP A 22 -18.77 1.33 10.96
CA ASP A 22 -18.39 2.74 11.08
C ASP A 22 -17.89 3.36 9.75
N GLY A 23 -17.74 2.54 8.71
CA GLY A 23 -17.26 2.93 7.39
C GLY A 23 -15.74 2.90 7.22
N MET A 24 -14.99 2.44 8.22
CA MET A 24 -13.53 2.30 8.18
C MET A 24 -13.12 0.91 7.70
N VAL A 25 -11.90 0.78 7.17
CA VAL A 25 -11.28 -0.52 6.89
C VAL A 25 -10.18 -0.75 7.92
N ASN A 26 -10.30 -1.84 8.69
CA ASN A 26 -9.28 -2.30 9.62
C ASN A 26 -8.27 -3.21 8.91
N ASP A 27 -7.26 -2.61 8.29
CA ASP A 27 -6.26 -3.29 7.48
C ASP A 27 -4.91 -3.49 8.19
N ASP A 28 -4.95 -4.06 9.41
CA ASP A 28 -3.75 -4.38 10.20
C ASP A 28 -2.74 -5.23 9.42
N TYR A 29 -3.22 -6.14 8.57
CA TYR A 29 -2.37 -6.95 7.69
C TYR A 29 -1.51 -6.13 6.72
N ARG A 30 -2.01 -4.96 6.29
CA ARG A 30 -1.29 -4.05 5.40
C ARG A 30 -0.24 -3.27 6.19
N ILE A 31 -0.58 -2.86 7.41
CA ILE A 31 0.33 -2.21 8.35
C ILE A 31 1.49 -3.14 8.68
N ASP A 32 1.19 -4.39 9.04
CA ASP A 32 2.19 -5.41 9.36
C ASP A 32 3.15 -5.66 8.20
N TYR A 33 2.62 -5.80 6.98
CA TYR A 33 3.43 -6.00 5.78
C TYR A 33 4.38 -4.82 5.53
N LEU A 34 3.85 -3.59 5.50
CA LEU A 34 4.65 -2.40 5.20
C LEU A 34 5.65 -2.13 6.33
N GLY A 35 5.23 -2.26 7.58
CA GLY A 35 6.08 -2.11 8.75
C GLY A 35 7.24 -3.11 8.76
N ALA A 36 7.02 -4.35 8.33
CA ALA A 36 8.10 -5.33 8.19
C ALA A 36 9.13 -4.91 7.12
N HIS A 37 8.69 -4.41 5.96
CA HIS A 37 9.60 -3.98 4.88
C HIS A 37 10.33 -2.69 5.23
N ILE A 38 9.67 -1.75 5.90
CA ILE A 38 10.28 -0.51 6.39
C ILE A 38 11.40 -0.82 7.39
N LYS A 39 11.20 -1.78 8.30
CA LYS A 39 12.23 -2.21 9.25
C LYS A 39 13.49 -2.70 8.52
N GLU A 40 13.34 -3.55 7.51
CA GLU A 40 14.49 -4.07 6.75
C GLU A 40 15.15 -2.99 5.87
N MET A 41 14.35 -2.09 5.29
CA MET A 41 14.85 -0.93 4.55
C MET A 41 15.72 -0.03 5.44
N ILE A 42 15.27 0.26 6.66
CA ILE A 42 16.02 1.07 7.62
C ILE A 42 17.34 0.38 7.98
N LYS A 43 17.34 -0.94 8.25
CA LYS A 43 18.59 -1.69 8.51
C LYS A 43 19.57 -1.60 7.33
N ALA A 44 19.08 -1.69 6.09
CA ALA A 44 19.94 -1.56 4.92
C ALA A 44 20.62 -0.18 4.84
N VAL A 45 19.92 0.89 5.23
CA VAL A 45 20.49 2.24 5.31
C VAL A 45 21.46 2.35 6.48
N ASP A 46 21.02 2.01 7.70
CA ASP A 46 21.74 2.28 8.94
C ASP A 46 22.93 1.33 9.17
N GLU A 47 22.75 0.03 8.88
CA GLU A 47 23.75 -1.00 9.17
C GLU A 47 24.61 -1.35 7.94
N ASN A 48 24.11 -1.13 6.72
CA ASN A 48 24.82 -1.51 5.50
C ASN A 48 25.24 -0.32 4.62
N GLY A 49 24.86 0.91 4.97
CA GLY A 49 25.29 2.12 4.29
C GLY A 49 24.74 2.27 2.87
N VAL A 50 23.57 1.68 2.59
CA VAL A 50 22.89 1.84 1.30
C VAL A 50 22.40 3.27 1.15
N ASP A 51 22.77 3.93 0.05
CA ASP A 51 22.25 5.25 -0.32
C ASP A 51 20.84 5.10 -0.90
N LEU A 52 19.83 5.26 -0.04
CA LEU A 52 18.42 5.14 -0.39
C LEU A 52 17.74 6.51 -0.37
N MET A 53 17.26 6.93 -1.54
CA MET A 53 16.62 8.23 -1.76
C MET A 53 15.21 8.33 -1.18
N GLY A 54 14.48 7.21 -1.12
CA GLY A 54 13.09 7.21 -0.69
C GLY A 54 12.36 5.88 -0.86
N TYR A 55 11.12 5.88 -0.38
CA TYR A 55 10.21 4.74 -0.35
C TYR A 55 8.78 5.21 -0.61
N THR A 56 8.17 4.73 -1.69
CA THR A 56 6.80 5.09 -2.07
C THR A 56 5.95 3.82 -2.20
N PRO A 57 5.03 3.57 -1.25
CA PRO A 57 4.14 2.42 -1.33
C PRO A 57 3.29 2.43 -2.60
N TRP A 58 3.12 1.26 -3.20
CA TRP A 58 2.32 1.09 -4.40
C TRP A 58 0.83 1.26 -4.09
N GLY A 59 0.15 2.02 -4.95
CA GLY A 59 -1.30 2.15 -4.91
C GLY A 59 -1.81 2.82 -3.65
N CYS A 60 -1.18 3.91 -3.20
CA CYS A 60 -1.54 4.66 -1.98
C CYS A 60 -3.04 5.05 -1.87
N ILE A 61 -3.75 5.11 -2.98
CA ILE A 61 -5.21 5.10 -3.08
C ILE A 61 -5.65 3.86 -3.86
N ASP A 62 -6.76 3.24 -3.47
CA ASP A 62 -7.29 2.08 -4.20
C ASP A 62 -7.49 2.39 -5.68
N LEU A 63 -6.96 1.48 -6.51
CA LEU A 63 -6.94 1.58 -7.97
C LEU A 63 -7.14 0.18 -8.58
N ILE A 64 -7.43 0.16 -9.87
CA ILE A 64 -7.62 -1.08 -10.61
C ILE A 64 -6.28 -1.81 -10.72
N SER A 65 -6.23 -3.06 -10.25
CA SER A 65 -5.01 -3.87 -10.28
C SER A 65 -4.48 -4.03 -11.71
N ALA A 66 -3.19 -3.78 -11.92
CA ALA A 66 -2.54 -3.95 -13.21
C ALA A 66 -2.56 -5.41 -13.72
N THR A 67 -2.55 -6.39 -12.83
CA THR A 67 -2.46 -7.82 -13.21
C THR A 67 -3.81 -8.43 -13.58
N THR A 68 -4.87 -8.06 -12.85
CA THR A 68 -6.17 -8.75 -12.92
C THR A 68 -7.32 -7.83 -13.33
N GLY A 69 -7.11 -6.51 -13.39
CA GLY A 69 -8.18 -5.55 -13.66
C GLY A 69 -9.19 -5.42 -12.52
N GLU A 70 -8.84 -5.89 -11.32
CA GLU A 70 -9.74 -5.96 -10.16
C GLU A 70 -9.60 -4.73 -9.25
N MET A 71 -10.74 -4.24 -8.74
CA MET A 71 -10.84 -3.32 -7.60
C MET A 71 -10.75 -4.05 -6.26
N ARG A 72 -11.22 -5.30 -6.16
CA ARG A 72 -11.20 -6.06 -4.88
C ARG A 72 -9.80 -6.38 -4.35
N LYS A 73 -8.79 -6.36 -5.22
CA LYS A 73 -7.37 -6.47 -4.83
C LYS A 73 -6.84 -5.07 -4.49
N ARG A 74 -7.00 -4.67 -3.24
CA ARG A 74 -6.75 -3.31 -2.74
C ARG A 74 -5.35 -3.21 -2.12
N CYS A 75 -4.66 -2.11 -2.41
CA CYS A 75 -3.32 -1.81 -1.86
C CYS A 75 -3.25 -0.48 -1.12
N GLY A 76 -4.30 0.36 -1.18
CA GLY A 76 -4.20 1.74 -0.72
C GLY A 76 -4.42 1.96 0.75
N PHE A 77 -3.94 3.11 1.20
CA PHE A 77 -4.27 3.73 2.49
C PHE A 77 -5.64 4.40 2.45
N ILE A 78 -6.14 4.68 1.25
CA ILE A 78 -7.44 5.32 1.01
C ILE A 78 -8.34 4.32 0.29
N TYR A 79 -9.44 3.95 0.94
CA TYR A 79 -10.49 3.14 0.35
C TYR A 79 -11.24 3.94 -0.71
N VAL A 80 -11.53 3.31 -1.85
CA VAL A 80 -12.43 3.87 -2.88
C VAL A 80 -13.65 2.96 -3.02
N ASP A 81 -14.83 3.54 -2.82
CA ASP A 81 -16.12 2.87 -2.98
C ASP A 81 -16.43 2.62 -4.46
N LYS A 82 -15.82 1.56 -4.98
CA LYS A 82 -16.03 1.02 -6.32
C LYS A 82 -15.78 -0.48 -6.30
N ASP A 83 -16.66 -1.27 -6.90
CA ASP A 83 -16.52 -2.72 -7.10
C ASP A 83 -15.90 -3.08 -8.46
N ASP A 84 -15.73 -4.38 -8.72
CA ASP A 84 -15.15 -4.90 -9.97
C ASP A 84 -16.08 -4.69 -11.19
N GLU A 85 -17.40 -4.54 -10.98
CA GLU A 85 -18.38 -4.25 -12.04
C GLU A 85 -18.45 -2.75 -12.36
N GLY A 86 -17.82 -1.92 -11.54
CA GLY A 86 -17.78 -0.46 -11.69
C GLY A 86 -18.89 0.29 -10.96
N ASN A 87 -19.67 -0.39 -10.12
CA ASN A 87 -20.67 0.23 -9.26
C ASN A 87 -20.01 0.80 -8.00
N GLY A 88 -20.67 1.79 -7.38
CA GLY A 88 -20.21 2.45 -6.16
C GLY A 88 -20.31 3.97 -6.25
N THR A 89 -20.17 4.65 -5.11
CA THR A 89 -20.26 6.12 -5.02
C THR A 89 -18.96 6.83 -5.40
N TYR A 90 -17.86 6.09 -5.55
CA TYR A 90 -16.50 6.62 -5.67
C TYR A 90 -16.08 7.47 -4.46
N LYS A 91 -16.77 7.39 -3.31
CA LYS A 91 -16.34 8.07 -2.09
C LYS A 91 -14.97 7.55 -1.65
N ARG A 92 -14.16 8.45 -1.09
CA ARG A 92 -12.85 8.14 -0.51
C ARG A 92 -12.97 8.17 1.01
N THR A 93 -12.45 7.14 1.66
CA THR A 93 -12.40 7.06 3.12
C THR A 93 -11.00 6.59 3.55
N PRO A 94 -10.38 7.21 4.57
CA PRO A 94 -9.14 6.70 5.16
C PRO A 94 -9.33 5.28 5.70
N LYS A 95 -8.34 4.41 5.50
CA LYS A 95 -8.24 3.12 6.17
C LYS A 95 -7.41 3.26 7.45
N LEU A 96 -7.34 2.22 8.27
CA LEU A 96 -6.48 2.22 9.45
C LEU A 96 -5.02 2.48 9.11
N SER A 97 -4.53 1.93 7.99
CA SER A 97 -3.18 2.16 7.49
C SER A 97 -2.87 3.59 7.02
N PHE A 98 -3.84 4.51 7.03
CA PHE A 98 -3.62 5.92 6.72
C PHE A 98 -3.01 6.72 7.87
N ASP A 99 -3.37 6.37 9.11
CA ASP A 99 -2.95 7.05 10.35
C ASP A 99 -1.69 6.42 10.95
#